data_AF-A0A9E5U500-F1
#
_entry.id   AF-A0A9E5U500-F1
#
_cell.length_a   1.000
_cell.length_b   1.000
_cell.length_c   1.000
_cell.angle_alpha   90.00
_cell.angle_beta   90.00
_cell.angle_gamma   90.00
#
_symmetry.space_group_name_H-M   'P 1'
#
loop_
_entity.id
_entity.type
_entity.pdbx_description
1 polymer ?
#
loop_
_entity_poly.entity_id
_entity_poly.type
_entity_poly.pdbx_seq_one_letter_code
_entity_poly.pdbx_strand_id
1 'polypeptide(L)'
;LTGQMHGLVLLDGDGSVLRPAILWNDQRCAAECDEIHDRVGLRTVIEVTGKPALSGFTAPKILWVQRHDPSAYNAARTMLLPKDYVRYRLTGEALCDVGDASGTSLFDVGRRQWSDAMVNALGLPLGWLPRVVESPVPGDPVSCDGAAASGLLEGTPVVAGAGDQQAEAVGCG
;
A
#
# COMPACT_ATOMS: atom_id res chain seq x y z
N LEU A 1 14.11 -2.75 4.90
CA LEU A 1 12.90 -2.93 5.73
C LEU A 1 12.10 -4.10 5.16
N THR A 2 11.48 -4.91 6.02
CA THR A 2 10.51 -5.92 5.62
C THR A 2 9.36 -5.95 6.63
N GLY A 3 8.19 -6.44 6.23
CA GLY A 3 7.02 -6.52 7.09
C GLY A 3 5.81 -7.10 6.37
N GLN A 4 4.74 -7.31 7.14
CA GLN A 4 3.49 -7.86 6.61
C GLN A 4 2.91 -7.02 5.46
N MET A 5 2.40 -7.71 4.45
CA MET A 5 1.81 -7.14 3.26
C MET A 5 0.33 -6.75 3.44
N HIS A 6 -0.26 -6.17 2.39
CA HIS A 6 -1.71 -6.02 2.16
C HIS A 6 -2.52 -5.12 3.11
N GLY A 7 -1.92 -4.65 4.21
CA GLY A 7 -2.56 -3.74 5.13
C GLY A 7 -2.93 -2.40 4.48
N LEU A 8 -3.77 -1.63 5.16
CA LEU A 8 -4.12 -0.26 4.77
C LEU A 8 -3.82 0.70 5.92
N VAL A 9 -2.96 1.68 5.66
CA VAL A 9 -2.76 2.89 6.47
C VAL A 9 -3.19 4.08 5.62
N LEU A 10 -4.00 4.97 6.19
CA LEU A 10 -4.43 6.22 5.54
C LEU A 10 -3.87 7.41 6.32
N LEU A 11 -3.24 8.32 5.59
CA LEU A 11 -2.70 9.58 6.10
C LEU A 11 -3.48 10.76 5.53
N ASP A 12 -3.63 11.81 6.32
CA ASP A 12 -4.12 13.10 5.85
C ASP A 12 -3.03 13.95 5.17
N GLY A 13 -3.34 15.20 4.85
CA GLY A 13 -2.42 16.13 4.19
C GLY A 13 -1.22 16.55 5.04
N ASP A 14 -1.30 16.37 6.36
CA ASP A 14 -0.24 16.68 7.31
C ASP A 14 0.57 15.42 7.67
N GLY A 15 0.29 14.27 7.04
CA GLY A 15 0.97 13.00 7.31
C GLY A 15 0.47 12.27 8.56
N SER A 16 -0.65 12.72 9.16
CA SER A 16 -1.20 12.13 10.37
C SER A 16 -2.07 10.91 10.06
N VAL A 17 -1.97 9.88 10.89
CA VAL A 17 -2.75 8.64 10.74
C VAL A 17 -4.22 8.91 11.06
N LEU A 18 -5.09 8.61 10.10
CA LEU A 18 -6.53 8.91 10.20
C LEU A 18 -7.32 7.90 11.03
N ARG A 19 -6.85 6.65 11.08
CA ARG A 19 -7.47 5.56 11.83
C ARG A 19 -6.51 4.38 12.02
N PRO A 20 -6.77 3.46 12.97
CA PRO A 20 -5.98 2.24 13.11
C PRO A 20 -5.92 1.45 11.80
N ALA A 21 -4.73 0.94 11.46
CA ALA A 21 -4.50 0.19 10.23
C ALA A 21 -5.43 -1.03 10.11
N ILE A 22 -5.91 -1.32 8.90
CA ILE A 22 -6.66 -2.55 8.62
C ILE A 22 -5.66 -3.60 8.11
N LEU A 23 -5.40 -4.63 8.91
CA LEU A 23 -4.35 -5.63 8.64
C LEU A 23 -4.82 -6.71 7.65
N TRP A 24 -3.89 -7.51 7.14
CA TRP A 24 -4.14 -8.54 6.11
C TRP A 24 -5.07 -9.67 6.57
N ASN A 25 -5.09 -9.97 7.87
CA ASN A 25 -5.93 -11.01 8.45
C ASN A 25 -7.38 -10.54 8.70
N ASP A 26 -7.65 -9.25 8.50
CA ASP A 26 -8.99 -8.69 8.66
C ASP A 26 -9.89 -9.06 7.48
N GLN A 27 -11.07 -9.61 7.77
CA GLN A 27 -12.00 -10.14 6.77
C GLN A 27 -13.23 -9.25 6.54
N ARG A 28 -13.25 -8.03 7.09
CA ARG A 28 -14.47 -7.17 7.11
C ARG A 28 -14.97 -6.71 5.74
N CYS A 29 -14.17 -6.87 4.69
CA CYS A 29 -14.40 -6.26 3.39
C CYS A 29 -14.75 -7.25 2.27
N ALA A 30 -15.46 -8.34 2.61
CA ALA A 30 -15.93 -9.33 1.63
C ALA A 30 -16.89 -8.72 0.60
N ALA A 31 -17.84 -7.87 1.03
CA ALA A 31 -18.78 -7.20 0.13
C ALA A 31 -18.07 -6.27 -0.86
N GLU A 32 -16.98 -5.63 -0.44
CA GLU A 32 -16.17 -4.77 -1.31
C GLU A 32 -15.33 -5.56 -2.31
N CYS A 33 -15.00 -6.82 -2.03
CA CYS A 33 -14.38 -7.71 -3.02
C CYS A 33 -15.35 -8.00 -4.17
N ASP A 34 -16.59 -8.35 -3.84
CA ASP A 34 -17.64 -8.60 -4.83
C ASP A 34 -17.90 -7.34 -5.66
N GLU A 35 -17.96 -6.17 -5.00
CA GLU A 35 -18.09 -4.88 -5.67
C GLU A 35 -16.95 -4.61 -6.68
N ILE A 36 -15.71 -4.93 -6.33
CA ILE A 36 -14.57 -4.77 -7.26
C ILE A 36 -14.76 -5.67 -8.49
N HIS A 37 -15.20 -6.92 -8.29
CA HIS A 37 -15.44 -7.84 -9.40
C HIS A 37 -16.61 -7.39 -10.29
N ASP A 38 -17.64 -6.78 -9.71
CA ASP A 38 -18.79 -6.24 -10.45
C ASP A 38 -18.42 -4.98 -11.24
N ARG A 39 -17.64 -4.08 -10.64
CA ARG A 39 -17.25 -2.79 -11.27
C ARG A 39 -16.21 -2.96 -12.37
N VAL A 40 -15.25 -3.86 -12.17
CA VAL A 40 -14.11 -4.04 -13.09
C VAL A 40 -14.29 -5.24 -14.01
N GLY A 41 -15.01 -6.27 -13.55
CA GLY A 41 -15.07 -7.58 -14.16
C GLY A 41 -13.97 -8.50 -13.64
N LEU A 42 -14.35 -9.64 -13.05
CA LEU A 42 -13.42 -10.62 -12.48
C LEU A 42 -12.26 -11.00 -13.42
N ARG A 43 -12.55 -11.21 -14.72
CA ARG A 43 -11.52 -11.55 -15.70
C ARG A 43 -10.45 -10.47 -15.80
N THR A 44 -10.86 -9.21 -15.90
CA THR A 44 -9.95 -8.06 -15.98
C THR A 44 -9.17 -7.87 -14.69
N VAL A 45 -9.79 -8.08 -13.52
CA VAL A 45 -9.08 -8.05 -12.23
C VAL A 45 -7.94 -9.07 -12.20
N ILE A 46 -8.19 -10.30 -12.67
CA ILE A 46 -7.17 -11.36 -12.74
C ILE A 46 -6.10 -11.03 -13.78
N GLU A 47 -6.49 -10.59 -14.98
CA GLU A 47 -5.56 -10.22 -16.05
C GLU A 47 -4.58 -9.12 -15.62
N VAL A 48 -5.06 -8.11 -14.86
CA VAL A 48 -4.26 -6.97 -14.43
C VAL A 48 -3.44 -7.27 -13.17
N THR A 49 -4.04 -7.89 -12.15
CA THR A 49 -3.43 -7.99 -10.80
C THR A 49 -2.85 -9.39 -10.50
N GLY A 50 -3.05 -10.33 -11.42
CA GLY A 50 -2.61 -11.72 -11.31
C GLY A 50 -3.49 -12.61 -10.41
N LYS A 51 -4.55 -12.07 -9.81
CA LYS A 51 -5.40 -12.78 -8.82
C LYS A 51 -6.77 -12.11 -8.66
N PRO A 52 -7.78 -12.81 -8.12
CA PRO A 52 -9.01 -12.15 -7.69
C PRO A 52 -8.74 -11.16 -6.54
N ALA A 53 -9.59 -10.15 -6.41
CA ALA A 53 -9.66 -9.36 -5.18
C ALA A 53 -10.06 -10.24 -3.99
N LEU A 54 -9.34 -10.12 -2.88
CA LEU A 54 -9.57 -10.84 -1.63
C LEU A 54 -9.61 -9.83 -0.48
N SER A 55 -10.38 -10.14 0.56
CA SER A 55 -10.59 -9.30 1.75
C SER A 55 -9.27 -8.92 2.46
N GLY A 56 -8.26 -9.79 2.34
CA GLY A 56 -6.94 -9.51 2.87
C GLY A 56 -6.21 -8.37 2.17
N PHE A 57 -6.61 -7.98 0.95
CA PHE A 57 -5.93 -6.99 0.12
C PHE A 57 -6.39 -5.55 0.35
N THR A 58 -5.62 -4.61 -0.21
CA THR A 58 -5.75 -3.19 0.11
C THR A 58 -6.96 -2.52 -0.54
N ALA A 59 -7.25 -2.80 -1.82
CA ALA A 59 -8.34 -2.14 -2.54
C ALA A 59 -9.73 -2.32 -1.86
N PRO A 60 -10.16 -3.54 -1.45
CA PRO A 60 -11.43 -3.72 -0.74
C PRO A 60 -11.49 -2.92 0.57
N LYS A 61 -10.36 -2.79 1.28
CA LYS A 61 -10.27 -2.03 2.53
C LYS A 61 -10.50 -0.53 2.31
N ILE A 62 -10.05 0.02 1.18
CA ILE A 62 -10.27 1.43 0.85
C ILE A 62 -11.76 1.67 0.62
N LEU A 63 -12.43 0.81 -0.14
CA LEU A 63 -13.89 0.89 -0.36
C LEU A 63 -14.67 0.71 0.95
N TRP A 64 -14.18 -0.16 1.84
CA TRP A 64 -14.80 -0.35 3.14
C TRP A 64 -14.71 0.93 3.97
N VAL A 65 -13.54 1.60 3.98
CA VAL A 65 -13.38 2.90 4.65
C VAL A 65 -14.29 3.95 4.01
N GLN A 66 -14.39 3.99 2.68
CA GLN A 66 -15.31 4.90 1.99
C GLN A 66 -16.76 4.76 2.49
N ARG A 67 -17.22 3.51 2.68
CA ARG A 67 -18.58 3.18 3.10
C ARG A 67 -18.82 3.38 4.59
N HIS A 68 -17.87 2.98 5.43
CA HIS A 68 -18.07 2.85 6.88
C HIS A 68 -17.39 3.94 7.71
N ASP A 69 -16.42 4.65 7.14
CA ASP A 69 -15.72 5.77 7.76
C ASP A 69 -15.45 6.88 6.71
N PRO A 70 -16.52 7.53 6.21
CA PRO A 70 -16.41 8.54 5.17
C PRO A 70 -15.61 9.77 5.63
N SER A 71 -15.54 10.02 6.95
CA SER A 71 -14.70 11.09 7.50
C SER A 71 -13.22 10.82 7.23
N ALA A 72 -12.73 9.62 7.57
CA ALA A 72 -11.36 9.25 7.26
C ALA A 72 -11.12 9.18 5.75
N TYR A 73 -12.05 8.65 4.97
CA TYR A 73 -11.93 8.61 3.51
C TYR A 73 -11.75 10.01 2.91
N ASN A 74 -12.56 10.99 3.32
CA ASN A 74 -12.51 12.35 2.78
C ASN A 74 -11.24 13.13 3.21
N ALA A 75 -10.72 12.82 4.40
CA ALA A 75 -9.49 13.44 4.90
C ALA A 75 -8.22 12.83 4.28
N ALA A 76 -8.28 11.59 3.77
CA ALA A 76 -7.13 10.89 3.23
C ALA A 76 -6.49 11.62 2.04
N ARG A 77 -5.16 11.61 2.04
CA ARG A 77 -4.29 12.16 0.98
C ARG A 77 -3.24 11.17 0.54
N THR A 78 -2.89 10.19 1.36
CA THR A 78 -1.93 9.15 1.03
C THR A 78 -2.37 7.83 1.62
N MET A 79 -2.23 6.76 0.84
CA MET A 79 -2.38 5.39 1.33
C MET A 79 -1.02 4.71 1.36
N LEU A 80 -0.75 3.95 2.43
CA LEU A 80 0.49 3.19 2.58
C LEU A 80 0.16 1.78 3.09
N LEU A 81 1.06 0.84 2.81
CA LEU A 81 1.08 -0.44 3.50
C LEU A 81 1.79 -0.27 4.85
N PRO A 82 1.57 -1.16 5.85
CA PRO A 82 2.17 -1.02 7.17
C PRO A 82 3.70 -0.89 7.17
N LYS A 83 4.41 -1.67 6.34
CA LYS A 83 5.86 -1.53 6.13
C LYS A 83 6.21 -0.13 5.61
N ASP A 84 5.50 0.31 4.58
CA ASP A 84 5.74 1.60 3.94
C ASP A 84 5.45 2.77 4.86
N TYR A 85 4.48 2.64 5.78
CA TYR A 85 4.26 3.64 6.83
C TYR A 85 5.44 3.73 7.80
N VAL A 86 6.04 2.61 8.21
CA VAL A 86 7.27 2.64 9.02
C VAL A 86 8.39 3.33 8.26
N ARG A 87 8.53 3.04 6.96
CA ARG A 87 9.50 3.75 6.11
C ARG A 87 9.20 5.25 6.04
N TYR A 88 7.95 5.63 5.80
CA TYR A 88 7.50 7.02 5.77
C TYR A 88 7.84 7.75 7.08
N ARG A 89 7.68 7.10 8.23
CA ARG A 89 8.08 7.67 9.53
C ARG A 89 9.59 7.85 9.70
N LEU A 90 10.40 7.09 8.97
CA LEU A 90 11.86 7.24 8.96
C LEU A 90 12.33 8.31 7.95
N THR A 91 11.65 8.46 6.82
CA THR A 91 12.18 9.24 5.68
C THR A 91 11.35 10.48 5.33
N GLY A 92 10.09 10.56 5.78
CA GLY A 92 9.13 11.59 5.38
C GLY A 92 8.51 11.38 4.00
N GLU A 93 8.90 10.32 3.29
CA GLU A 93 8.60 10.14 1.86
C GLU A 93 7.75 8.90 1.59
N ALA A 94 6.67 9.08 0.82
CA ALA A 94 5.74 8.02 0.46
C ALA A 94 6.29 7.18 -0.71
N LEU A 95 6.65 5.94 -0.42
CA LEU A 95 7.21 4.98 -1.39
C LEU A 95 6.69 3.59 -1.07
N CYS A 96 6.45 2.79 -2.11
CA CYS A 96 6.11 1.38 -2.02
C CYS A 96 7.04 0.57 -2.93
N ASP A 97 7.34 -0.68 -2.58
CA ASP A 97 8.05 -1.58 -3.48
C ASP A 97 7.06 -2.35 -4.37
N VAL A 98 7.51 -2.74 -5.56
CA VAL A 98 6.70 -3.52 -6.53
C VAL A 98 6.09 -4.80 -5.95
N GLY A 99 6.76 -5.46 -5.00
CA GLY A 99 6.27 -6.68 -4.37
C GLY A 99 5.04 -6.38 -3.51
N ASP A 100 5.15 -5.39 -2.64
CA ASP A 100 4.04 -4.89 -1.82
C ASP A 100 2.89 -4.33 -2.68
N ALA A 101 3.22 -3.51 -3.68
CA ALA A 101 2.25 -2.93 -4.60
C ALA A 101 1.44 -4.02 -5.32
N SER A 102 2.09 -5.13 -5.72
CA SER A 102 1.39 -6.25 -6.35
C SER A 102 0.28 -6.83 -5.46
N GLY A 103 0.42 -6.75 -4.14
CA GLY A 103 -0.53 -7.25 -3.15
C GLY A 103 -1.73 -6.33 -2.86
N THR A 104 -1.86 -5.20 -3.55
CA THR A 104 -2.89 -4.19 -3.26
C THR A 104 -4.21 -4.37 -4.00
N SER A 105 -4.20 -5.16 -5.08
CA SER A 105 -5.26 -5.19 -6.11
C SER A 105 -5.47 -3.86 -6.86
N LEU A 106 -4.47 -2.97 -6.85
CA LEU A 106 -4.46 -1.72 -7.64
C LEU A 106 -3.31 -1.66 -8.65
N PHE A 107 -2.41 -2.64 -8.63
CA PHE A 107 -1.17 -2.66 -9.40
C PHE A 107 -1.29 -3.57 -10.62
N ASP A 108 -0.87 -3.07 -11.78
CA ASP A 108 -0.69 -3.86 -12.99
C ASP A 108 0.63 -4.63 -12.90
N VAL A 109 0.54 -5.93 -12.66
CA VAL A 109 1.73 -6.77 -12.45
C VAL A 109 2.56 -6.94 -13.73
N GLY A 110 1.92 -6.87 -14.90
CA GLY A 110 2.59 -7.01 -16.20
C GLY A 110 3.36 -5.74 -16.58
N ARG A 111 2.78 -4.56 -16.31
CA ARG A 111 3.38 -3.26 -16.59
C ARG A 111 4.24 -2.70 -15.46
N ARG A 112 4.15 -3.30 -14.26
CA ARG A 112 4.91 -2.90 -13.06
C ARG A 112 4.62 -1.46 -12.63
N GLN A 113 3.36 -1.04 -12.69
CA GLN A 113 2.90 0.28 -12.25
C GLN A 113 1.48 0.21 -11.69
N TRP A 114 1.02 1.28 -11.03
CA TRP A 114 -0.40 1.41 -10.69
C TRP A 114 -1.27 1.29 -11.95
N SER A 115 -2.35 0.53 -11.84
CA SER A 115 -3.27 0.29 -12.95
C SER A 115 -4.31 1.40 -13.01
N ASP A 116 -4.24 2.25 -14.04
CA ASP A 116 -5.27 3.26 -14.29
C ASP A 116 -6.66 2.64 -14.43
N ALA A 117 -6.75 1.43 -15.00
CA ALA A 117 -8.02 0.71 -15.12
C ALA A 117 -8.63 0.39 -13.75
N MET A 118 -7.83 -0.19 -12.85
CA MET A 118 -8.28 -0.49 -11.49
C MET A 118 -8.60 0.80 -10.71
N VAL A 119 -7.68 1.75 -10.70
CA VAL A 119 -7.79 2.99 -9.91
C VAL A 119 -9.00 3.81 -10.35
N ASN A 120 -9.19 4.01 -11.65
CA ASN A 120 -10.31 4.78 -12.18
C ASN A 120 -11.65 4.05 -11.99
N ALA A 121 -11.70 2.74 -12.22
CA ALA A 121 -12.93 1.97 -12.03
C ALA A 121 -13.38 1.98 -10.56
N LEU A 122 -12.43 2.04 -9.62
CA LEU A 122 -12.71 2.17 -8.19
C LEU A 122 -12.93 3.61 -7.72
N GLY A 123 -12.70 4.61 -8.57
CA GLY A 123 -12.89 6.02 -8.25
C GLY A 123 -11.87 6.55 -7.23
N LEU A 124 -10.68 5.97 -7.21
CA LEU A 124 -9.64 6.35 -6.25
C LEU A 124 -8.80 7.51 -6.78
N PRO A 125 -8.43 8.50 -5.93
CA PRO A 125 -7.53 9.56 -6.34
C PRO A 125 -6.11 9.02 -6.59
N LEU A 126 -5.56 9.23 -7.79
CA LEU A 126 -4.18 8.82 -8.12
C LEU A 126 -3.14 9.40 -7.15
N GLY A 127 -3.37 10.61 -6.65
CA GLY A 127 -2.48 11.27 -5.69
C GLY A 127 -2.37 10.58 -4.34
N TRP A 128 -3.26 9.61 -4.02
CA TRP A 128 -3.12 8.81 -2.81
C TRP A 128 -2.05 7.74 -2.91
N LEU A 129 -1.74 7.30 -4.13
CA LEU A 129 -0.87 6.15 -4.35
C LEU A 129 0.59 6.59 -4.26
N PRO A 130 1.41 5.91 -3.45
CA PRO A 130 2.82 6.26 -3.33
C PRO A 130 3.56 5.95 -4.63
N ARG A 131 4.72 6.57 -4.84
CA ARG A 131 5.61 6.17 -5.92
C ARG A 131 6.02 4.69 -5.71
N VAL A 132 6.07 3.92 -6.80
CA VAL A 132 6.50 2.51 -6.75
C VAL A 132 7.88 2.37 -7.39
N VAL A 133 8.76 1.61 -6.73
CA VAL A 133 10.09 1.26 -7.23
C VAL A 133 10.42 -0.21 -6.96
N GLU A 134 11.48 -0.70 -7.60
CA GLU A 134 12.01 -2.03 -7.33
C GLU A 134 12.57 -2.15 -5.90
N SER A 135 12.39 -3.30 -5.25
CA SER A 135 12.82 -3.55 -3.86
C SER A 135 14.27 -3.16 -3.53
N PRO A 136 15.30 -3.45 -4.38
CA PRO A 136 16.68 -3.10 -4.08
C PRO A 136 17.03 -1.62 -4.34
N VAL A 137 16.12 -0.82 -4.91
CA VAL A 137 16.39 0.59 -5.19
C VAL A 137 16.56 1.33 -3.86
N PRO A 138 17.66 2.11 -3.71
CA PRO A 138 17.81 3.02 -2.59
C PRO A 138 16.63 4.00 -2.62
N GLY A 139 15.83 3.97 -1.57
CA GLY A 139 14.85 5.01 -1.35
C GLY A 139 15.50 6.24 -0.72
N ASP A 140 14.64 7.15 -0.29
CA ASP A 140 14.99 8.34 0.48
C ASP A 140 15.69 7.98 1.81
N PRO A 141 16.67 8.78 2.26
CA PRO A 141 17.41 8.52 3.48
C PRO A 141 16.58 8.84 4.73
N VAL A 142 17.08 8.42 5.89
CA VAL A 142 16.52 8.79 7.20
C VAL A 142 16.52 10.32 7.34
N SER A 143 15.35 10.90 7.63
CA SER A 143 15.17 12.33 7.87
C SER A 143 15.61 12.72 9.28
N CYS A 144 15.67 14.03 9.57
CA CYS A 144 15.95 14.53 10.92
C CYS A 144 14.94 13.99 11.95
N ASP A 145 13.64 14.04 11.64
CA ASP A 145 12.58 13.50 12.50
C ASP A 145 12.69 11.98 12.67
N GLY A 146 13.01 11.27 11.58
CA GLY A 146 13.23 9.82 11.60
C GLY A 146 14.43 9.43 12.46
N ALA A 147 15.53 10.19 12.39
CA ALA A 147 16.72 10.00 13.22
C ALA A 147 16.39 10.22 14.70
N ALA A 148 15.70 11.31 15.03
CA ALA A 148 15.27 11.62 16.39
C ALA A 148 14.35 10.52 16.97
N ALA A 149 13.46 9.95 16.15
CA ALA A 149 12.52 8.92 16.58
C ALA A 149 13.12 7.51 16.71
N SER A 150 14.17 7.19 15.94
CA SER A 150 14.72 5.84 15.84
C SER A 150 16.11 5.65 16.44
N GLY A 151 16.86 6.73 16.65
CA GLY A 151 18.28 6.69 17.03
C GLY A 151 19.23 6.36 15.88
N LEU A 152 18.73 6.21 14.65
CA LEU A 152 19.56 6.10 13.45
C LEU A 152 20.20 7.45 13.11
N LEU A 153 21.29 7.43 12.34
CA LEU A 153 21.91 8.65 11.84
C LEU A 153 21.04 9.25 10.73
N GLU A 154 20.83 10.57 10.79
CA GLU A 154 20.27 11.33 9.67
C GLU A 154 21.11 11.08 8.41
N GLY A 155 20.46 10.92 7.26
CA GLY A 155 21.14 10.60 6.01
C GLY A 155 21.41 9.10 5.78
N THR A 156 21.13 8.22 6.75
CA THR A 156 21.28 6.77 6.55
C THR A 156 20.40 6.30 5.39
N PRO A 157 20.93 5.64 4.35
CA PRO A 157 20.12 5.16 3.22
C PRO A 157 19.06 4.15 3.65
N VAL A 158 17.83 4.30 3.13
CA VAL A 158 16.73 3.36 3.36
C VAL A 158 16.22 2.81 2.03
N VAL A 159 16.48 1.53 1.74
CA VAL A 159 15.94 0.85 0.55
C VAL A 159 14.40 0.74 0.61
N ALA A 160 13.75 0.61 -0.54
CA ALA A 160 12.30 0.42 -0.63
C ALA A 160 11.80 -0.79 0.19
N GLY A 161 12.63 -1.84 0.23
CA GLY A 161 12.35 -3.04 1.01
C GLY A 161 11.50 -4.04 0.24
N ALA A 162 10.95 -5.00 0.96
CA ALA A 162 10.12 -6.06 0.41
C ALA A 162 9.10 -6.53 1.44
N GLY A 163 7.97 -7.05 0.96
CA GLY A 163 7.06 -7.83 1.81
C GLY A 163 7.78 -9.02 2.48
N ASP A 164 7.26 -9.44 3.62
CA ASP A 164 7.82 -10.51 4.45
C ASP A 164 8.00 -11.83 3.69
N GLN A 165 6.98 -12.26 2.94
CA GLN A 165 7.05 -13.51 2.16
C GLN A 165 8.10 -13.46 1.05
N GLN A 166 8.24 -12.33 0.34
CA GLN A 166 9.27 -12.17 -0.68
C GLN A 166 10.66 -12.13 -0.07
N ALA A 167 10.82 -11.42 1.05
CA ALA A 167 12.09 -11.36 1.77
C ALA A 167 12.50 -12.74 2.32
N GLU A 168 11.54 -13.50 2.85
CA GLU A 168 11.74 -14.88 3.30
C GLU A 168 12.17 -15.78 2.14
N ALA A 169 11.46 -15.73 1.01
CA ALA A 169 11.80 -16.53 -0.16
C ALA A 169 13.24 -16.29 -0.64
N VAL A 170 13.69 -15.03 -0.72
CA VAL A 170 15.08 -14.70 -1.08
C VAL A 170 16.06 -15.08 0.03
N GLY A 171 15.65 -14.94 1.30
CA GLY A 171 16.48 -15.29 2.46
C GLY A 171 16.77 -16.78 2.61
N CYS A 172 15.94 -17.63 2.01
CA CYS A 172 16.09 -19.09 2.03
C CYS A 172 17.05 -19.65 0.96
N GLY A 173 17.60 -18.81 0.07
CA GLY A 173 18.53 -19.21 -1.01
C GLY A 173 17.83 -19.67 -2.29
#